data_AF-A0A934VSR2-F1
#
_entry.id   AF-A0A934VSR2-F1
#
_cell.length_a   1.000
_cell.length_b   1.000
_cell.length_c   1.000
_cell.angle_alpha   90.00
_cell.angle_beta   90.00
_cell.angle_gamma   90.00
#
_symmetry.space_group_name_H-M   'P 1'
#
loop_
_entity.id
_entity.type
_entity.pdbx_description
1 polymer ?
#
loop_
_entity_poly.entity_id
_entity_poly.type
_entity_poly.pdbx_seq_one_letter_code
_entity_poly.pdbx_strand_id
1 'polypeptide(L)'
;MRFSEDAIPAAVFVFERANGNELCPHEIEEIEKHGFETIDHELLVKCLRAELERERNVPDSRYRNACYWALGKRFDSGLLPFFRNSLKKELKRDMESSYQIMIALENLDEEIFSRESVSITDYDENRMDAERYLRRV
;
A
#
# COMPACT_ATOMS: atom_id res chain seq x y z
N MET A 1 17.42 2.89 -3.72
CA MET A 1 17.03 4.23 -3.22
C MET A 1 15.95 4.01 -2.18
N ARG A 2 15.98 4.72 -1.05
CA ARG A 2 14.94 4.67 -0.02
C ARG A 2 14.37 6.07 0.12
N PHE A 3 13.06 6.22 -0.03
CA PHE A 3 12.38 7.50 0.23
C PHE A 3 12.24 7.71 1.74
N SER A 4 12.28 8.96 2.20
CA SER A 4 11.86 9.28 3.57
C SER A 4 10.38 8.94 3.75
N GLU A 5 9.97 8.66 5.00
CA GLU A 5 8.56 8.41 5.32
C GLU A 5 7.68 9.57 4.81
N ASP A 6 8.12 10.79 5.05
CA ASP A 6 7.44 12.03 4.65
C ASP A 6 7.30 12.19 3.13
N ALA A 7 8.10 11.50 2.32
CA ALA A 7 8.02 11.55 0.86
C ALA A 7 7.04 10.52 0.27
N ILE A 8 6.58 9.54 1.06
CA ILE A 8 5.66 8.50 0.59
C ILE A 8 4.26 9.07 0.24
N PRO A 9 3.69 10.04 0.99
CA PRO A 9 2.45 10.70 0.57
C PRO A 9 2.55 11.32 -0.83
N ALA A 10 3.69 11.92 -1.21
CA ALA A 10 3.87 12.42 -2.57
C ALA A 10 3.77 11.29 -3.62
N ALA A 11 4.20 10.06 -3.30
CA ALA A 11 4.04 8.91 -4.18
C ALA A 11 2.56 8.55 -4.40
N VAL A 12 1.73 8.66 -3.36
CA VAL A 12 0.28 8.49 -3.48
C VAL A 12 -0.30 9.48 -4.47
N PHE A 13 0.02 10.76 -4.31
CA PHE A 13 -0.53 11.82 -5.18
C PHE A 13 -0.07 11.66 -6.63
N VAL A 14 1.17 11.20 -6.87
CA VAL A 14 1.64 10.82 -8.21
C VAL A 14 0.73 9.76 -8.83
N PHE A 15 0.41 8.69 -8.09
CA PHE A 15 -0.45 7.62 -8.59
C PHE A 15 -1.90 8.07 -8.75
N GLU A 16 -2.46 8.81 -7.80
CA GLU A 16 -3.82 9.37 -7.89
C GLU A 16 -3.98 10.23 -9.15
N ARG A 17 -3.02 11.14 -9.41
CA ARG A 17 -2.97 11.94 -10.64
C ARG A 17 -2.88 11.07 -11.89
N ALA A 18 -2.09 10.00 -11.86
CA ALA A 18 -1.95 9.07 -12.97
C ALA A 18 -3.24 8.29 -13.27
N ASN A 19 -4.09 8.09 -12.26
CA ASN A 19 -5.43 7.49 -12.41
C ASN A 19 -6.49 8.50 -12.89
N GLY A 20 -6.12 9.76 -13.10
CA GLY A 20 -7.02 10.82 -13.56
C GLY A 20 -7.76 11.56 -12.45
N ASN A 21 -7.37 11.38 -11.19
CA ASN A 21 -7.96 12.13 -10.07
C ASN A 21 -7.42 13.57 -10.04
N GLU A 22 -8.31 14.52 -9.77
CA GLU A 22 -7.95 15.92 -9.57
C GLU A 22 -7.26 16.08 -8.22
N LEU A 23 -6.09 16.73 -8.23
CA LEU A 23 -5.32 17.01 -7.01
C LEU A 23 -5.63 18.42 -6.51
N CYS A 24 -5.72 18.59 -5.19
CA CYS A 24 -5.77 19.91 -4.58
C CYS A 24 -4.37 20.57 -4.56
N PRO A 25 -4.28 21.90 -4.37
CA PRO A 25 -3.00 22.62 -4.38
C PRO A 25 -1.94 22.06 -3.44
N HIS A 26 -2.33 21.63 -2.23
CA HIS A 26 -1.42 21.04 -1.25
C HIS A 26 -0.80 19.72 -1.76
N GLU A 27 -1.56 18.88 -2.47
CA GLU A 27 -1.05 17.62 -3.00
C GLU A 27 -0.06 17.85 -4.16
N ILE A 28 -0.31 18.89 -4.97
CA ILE A 28 0.61 19.33 -6.02
C ILE A 28 1.92 19.84 -5.40
N GLU A 29 1.83 20.69 -4.38
CA GLU A 29 2.99 21.21 -3.64
C GLU A 29 3.84 20.08 -3.03
N GLU A 30 3.22 19.03 -2.47
CA GLU A 30 3.97 17.89 -1.94
C GLU A 30 4.69 17.07 -3.03
N ILE A 31 4.10 16.92 -4.22
CA ILE A 31 4.79 16.30 -5.37
C ILE A 31 6.02 17.13 -5.76
N GLU A 32 5.88 18.45 -5.86
CA GLU A 32 6.96 19.38 -6.23
C GLU A 32 8.10 19.37 -5.20
N LYS A 33 7.74 19.53 -3.92
CA LYS A 33 8.67 19.54 -2.77
C LYS A 33 9.56 18.29 -2.72
N HIS A 34 9.00 17.14 -3.09
CA HIS A 34 9.73 15.86 -3.10
C HIS A 34 10.37 15.52 -4.45
N GLY A 35 10.25 16.40 -5.45
CA GLY A 35 10.85 16.23 -6.78
C GLY A 35 10.21 15.12 -7.60
N PHE A 36 8.93 14.84 -7.37
CA PHE A 36 8.19 13.73 -7.97
C PHE A 36 7.43 14.12 -9.25
N GLU A 37 7.53 15.37 -9.70
CA GLU A 37 6.79 15.86 -10.87
C GLU A 37 7.01 15.02 -12.13
N THR A 38 8.25 14.55 -12.32
CA THR A 38 8.72 13.79 -13.49
C THR A 38 9.24 12.40 -13.14
N ILE A 39 8.94 11.91 -11.92
CA ILE A 39 9.43 10.60 -11.49
C ILE A 39 8.78 9.48 -12.32
N ASP A 40 9.58 8.49 -12.67
CA ASP A 40 9.07 7.26 -13.31
C ASP A 40 8.23 6.48 -12.29
N HIS A 41 6.95 6.26 -12.62
CA HIS A 41 6.01 5.54 -11.78
C HIS A 41 6.45 4.09 -11.51
N GLU A 42 7.06 3.43 -12.50
CA GLU A 42 7.54 2.05 -12.34
C GLU A 42 8.80 2.00 -11.46
N LEU A 43 9.64 3.03 -11.53
CA LEU A 43 10.76 3.19 -10.60
C LEU A 43 10.26 3.39 -9.16
N LEU A 44 9.19 4.18 -8.99
CA LEU A 44 8.57 4.44 -7.69
C LEU A 44 8.02 3.14 -7.08
N VAL A 45 7.23 2.37 -7.86
CA VAL A 45 6.71 1.05 -7.47
C VAL A 45 7.87 0.12 -7.09
N LYS A 46 8.91 0.02 -7.92
CA LYS A 46 10.08 -0.84 -7.67
C LYS A 46 10.79 -0.47 -6.37
N CYS A 47 11.00 0.82 -6.11
CA CYS A 47 11.65 1.30 -4.88
C CYS A 47 10.80 0.98 -3.64
N LEU A 48 9.51 1.26 -3.66
CA LEU A 48 8.60 0.97 -2.54
C LEU A 48 8.54 -0.53 -2.22
N ARG A 49 8.42 -1.38 -3.26
CA ARG A 49 8.45 -2.84 -3.10
C ARG A 49 9.76 -3.33 -2.53
N ALA A 50 10.89 -2.81 -3.03
CA ALA A 50 12.22 -3.21 -2.56
C ALA A 50 12.42 -2.92 -1.07
N GLU A 51 11.83 -1.87 -0.51
CA GLU A 51 11.87 -1.58 0.93
C GLU A 51 11.03 -2.58 1.75
N LEU A 52 9.86 -2.98 1.23
CA LEU A 52 8.95 -3.93 1.88
C LEU A 52 9.45 -5.38 1.83
N GLU A 53 10.21 -5.74 0.79
CA GLU A 53 10.78 -7.08 0.60
C GLU A 53 12.09 -7.29 1.38
N ARG A 54 12.58 -6.29 2.12
CA ARG A 54 13.80 -6.43 2.93
C ARG A 54 13.59 -7.43 4.07
N GLU A 55 14.45 -8.45 4.11
CA GLU A 55 14.47 -9.44 5.21
C GLU A 55 15.33 -8.98 6.41
N ARG A 56 16.23 -8.02 6.21
CA ARG A 56 17.09 -7.41 7.26
C ARG A 56 16.83 -5.93 7.36
N ASN A 57 16.86 -5.40 8.59
CA ASN A 57 16.53 -4.00 8.88
C ASN A 57 15.16 -3.62 8.30
N VAL A 58 14.17 -4.49 8.55
CA VAL A 58 12.78 -4.28 8.17
C VAL A 58 12.36 -2.89 8.68
N PRO A 59 11.82 -2.01 7.81
CA PRO A 59 11.32 -0.71 8.24
C PRO A 59 10.26 -0.85 9.34
N ASP A 60 10.04 0.18 10.15
CA ASP A 60 8.96 0.16 11.15
C ASP A 60 7.56 0.10 10.50
N SER A 61 6.54 -0.19 11.30
CA SER A 61 5.17 -0.38 10.79
C SER A 61 4.61 0.85 10.09
N ARG A 62 4.93 2.07 10.54
CA ARG A 62 4.42 3.30 9.91
C ARG A 62 4.95 3.46 8.50
N TYR A 63 6.26 3.24 8.32
CA TYR A 63 6.87 3.24 7.00
C TYR A 63 6.26 2.17 6.09
N ARG A 64 6.08 0.94 6.59
CA ARG A 64 5.48 -0.16 5.81
C ARG A 64 4.03 0.16 5.41
N ASN A 65 3.23 0.67 6.35
CA ASN A 65 1.85 1.12 6.12
C ASN A 65 1.80 2.16 5.00
N ALA A 66 2.64 3.20 5.08
CA ALA A 66 2.71 4.23 4.06
C ALA A 66 3.07 3.64 2.67
N CYS A 67 4.03 2.71 2.60
CA CYS A 67 4.38 2.07 1.34
C CYS A 67 3.23 1.21 0.77
N TYR A 68 2.54 0.43 1.60
CA TYR A 68 1.38 -0.35 1.14
C TYR A 68 0.23 0.54 0.67
N TRP A 69 -0.01 1.64 1.38
CA TRP A 69 -0.99 2.65 0.98
C TRP A 69 -0.63 3.24 -0.40
N ALA A 70 0.61 3.69 -0.59
CA ALA A 70 1.10 4.19 -1.88
C ALA A 70 0.94 3.18 -3.01
N LEU A 71 1.41 1.94 -2.81
CA LEU A 71 1.27 0.89 -3.81
C LEU A 71 -0.20 0.56 -4.12
N GLY A 72 -1.08 0.59 -3.12
CA GLY A 72 -2.52 0.36 -3.30
C GLY A 72 -3.23 1.45 -4.13
N LYS A 73 -2.63 2.63 -4.27
CA LYS A 73 -3.12 3.71 -5.13
C LYS A 73 -2.67 3.61 -6.58
N ARG A 74 -1.81 2.62 -6.90
CA ARG A 74 -1.37 2.37 -8.27
C ARG A 74 -2.45 1.72 -9.15
N PHE A 75 -3.44 1.06 -8.55
CA PHE A 75 -4.50 0.27 -9.22
C PHE A 75 -3.96 -0.69 -10.30
N ASP A 76 -2.79 -1.27 -10.06
CA ASP A 76 -2.15 -2.23 -10.97
C ASP A 76 -2.38 -3.67 -10.48
N SER A 77 -3.18 -4.43 -11.24
CA SER A 77 -3.43 -5.86 -11.01
C SER A 77 -2.16 -6.72 -11.02
N GLY A 78 -1.07 -6.26 -11.65
CA GLY A 78 0.25 -6.88 -11.58
C GLY A 78 0.84 -6.94 -10.17
N LEU A 79 0.31 -6.14 -9.22
CA LEU A 79 0.71 -6.15 -7.82
C LEU A 79 -0.01 -7.21 -6.97
N LEU A 80 -1.02 -7.90 -7.49
CA LEU A 80 -1.76 -8.93 -6.73
C LEU A 80 -0.85 -10.01 -6.10
N PRO A 81 0.10 -10.64 -6.82
CA PRO A 81 1.00 -11.62 -6.21
C PRO A 81 1.84 -11.02 -5.09
N PHE A 82 2.26 -9.76 -5.26
CA PHE A 82 3.03 -9.04 -4.26
C PHE A 82 2.20 -8.80 -2.99
N PHE A 83 0.98 -8.27 -3.12
CA PHE A 83 0.11 -8.01 -1.97
C PHE A 83 -0.30 -9.29 -1.25
N ARG A 84 -0.62 -10.37 -1.97
CA ARG A 84 -0.94 -11.68 -1.37
C ARG A 84 0.24 -12.23 -0.56
N ASN A 85 1.46 -12.15 -1.08
CA ASN A 85 2.65 -12.59 -0.36
C ASN A 85 2.95 -11.71 0.85
N SER A 86 2.82 -10.39 0.70
CA SER A 86 3.00 -9.42 1.78
C SER A 86 1.97 -9.63 2.90
N LEU A 87 0.71 -9.92 2.57
CA LEU A 87 -0.34 -10.22 3.55
C LEU A 87 0.01 -11.46 4.39
N LYS A 88 0.52 -12.53 3.76
CA LYS A 88 1.00 -13.74 4.48
C LYS A 88 2.09 -13.42 5.49
N LYS A 89 2.96 -12.43 5.19
CA LYS A 89 4.06 -12.01 6.06
C LYS A 89 3.56 -11.08 7.17
N GLU A 90 2.82 -10.03 6.83
CA GLU A 90 2.37 -9.01 7.78
C GLU A 90 1.30 -9.54 8.73
N LEU A 91 0.47 -10.52 8.36
CA LEU A 91 -0.51 -11.12 9.29
C LEU A 91 0.14 -11.70 10.55
N LYS A 92 1.40 -12.16 10.44
CA LYS A 92 2.18 -12.71 11.55
C LYS A 92 2.93 -11.63 12.34
N ARG A 93 2.97 -10.40 11.83
CA ARG A 93 3.84 -9.32 12.30
C ARG A 93 3.05 -8.13 12.84
N ASP A 94 2.12 -7.59 12.05
CA ASP A 94 1.43 -6.34 12.32
C ASP A 94 0.06 -6.31 11.63
N MET A 95 -1.00 -6.12 12.43
CA MET A 95 -2.37 -6.10 11.90
C MET A 95 -2.71 -4.81 11.19
N GLU A 96 -2.10 -3.67 11.54
CA GLU A 96 -2.31 -2.42 10.82
C GLU A 96 -1.78 -2.52 9.38
N SER A 97 -0.55 -3.03 9.22
CA SER A 97 0.02 -3.33 7.89
C SER A 97 -0.80 -4.35 7.13
N SER A 98 -1.30 -5.37 7.80
CA SER A 98 -2.18 -6.37 7.18
C SER A 98 -3.46 -5.72 6.66
N TYR A 99 -4.11 -4.89 7.46
CA TYR A 99 -5.32 -4.16 7.06
C TYR A 99 -5.07 -3.23 5.88
N GLN A 100 -3.94 -2.51 5.88
CA GLN A 100 -3.59 -1.64 4.74
C GLN A 100 -3.38 -2.43 3.44
N ILE A 101 -2.82 -3.65 3.52
CA ILE A 101 -2.73 -4.55 2.37
C ILE A 101 -4.12 -5.04 1.94
N MET A 102 -5.03 -5.29 2.89
CA MET A 102 -6.41 -5.68 2.57
C MET A 102 -7.13 -4.59 1.77
N ILE A 103 -7.00 -3.33 2.17
CA ILE A 103 -7.52 -2.19 1.40
C ILE A 103 -6.88 -2.13 0.00
N ALA A 104 -5.57 -2.36 -0.11
CA ALA A 104 -4.90 -2.38 -1.41
C ALA A 104 -5.39 -3.51 -2.32
N LEU A 105 -5.78 -4.67 -1.76
CA LEU A 105 -6.38 -5.78 -2.49
C LEU A 105 -7.83 -5.46 -2.90
N GLU A 106 -8.62 -4.86 -2.00
CA GLU A 106 -9.99 -4.41 -2.30
C GLU A 106 -10.01 -3.36 -3.43
N ASN A 107 -9.08 -2.41 -3.43
CA ASN A 107 -8.90 -1.46 -4.53
C ASN A 107 -8.64 -2.13 -5.89
N LEU A 108 -8.17 -3.39 -5.89
CA LEU A 108 -7.94 -4.20 -7.08
C LEU A 108 -9.09 -5.19 -7.34
N ASP A 109 -10.28 -4.89 -6.80
CA ASP A 109 -11.51 -5.67 -6.93
C ASP A 109 -11.44 -7.08 -6.31
N GLU A 110 -10.53 -7.32 -5.35
CA GLU A 110 -10.48 -8.58 -4.63
C GLU A 110 -11.49 -8.60 -3.46
N GLU A 111 -12.34 -9.63 -3.42
CA GLU A 111 -13.30 -9.87 -2.33
C GLU A 111 -12.59 -10.37 -1.04
N ILE A 112 -11.87 -9.47 -0.37
CA ILE A 112 -11.13 -9.79 0.85
C ILE A 112 -11.99 -9.66 2.11
N PHE A 113 -12.77 -8.58 2.21
CA PHE A 113 -13.67 -8.34 3.33
C PHE A 113 -14.99 -9.10 3.17
N SER A 114 -15.54 -9.63 4.26
CA SER A 114 -16.86 -10.30 4.24
C SER A 114 -18.04 -9.35 4.44
N ARG A 115 -17.75 -8.09 4.69
CA ARG A 115 -18.69 -7.09 5.19
C ARG A 115 -18.39 -5.74 4.53
N GLU A 116 -19.42 -4.93 4.36
CA GLU A 116 -19.33 -3.64 3.68
C GLU A 116 -18.65 -2.54 4.51
N SER A 117 -18.63 -2.67 5.84
CA SER A 117 -17.99 -1.71 6.75
C SER A 117 -16.95 -2.42 7.59
N VAL A 118 -15.75 -1.83 7.62
CA VAL A 118 -14.56 -2.39 8.27
C VAL A 118 -13.83 -1.28 9.03
N SER A 119 -13.44 -1.55 10.27
CA SER A 119 -12.51 -0.68 11.00
C SER A 119 -11.13 -1.31 11.04
N ILE A 120 -10.08 -0.48 10.98
CA ILE A 120 -8.70 -0.92 11.22
C ILE A 120 -8.55 -1.57 12.61
N THR A 121 -9.37 -1.18 13.58
CA THR A 121 -9.33 -1.68 14.97
C THR A 121 -10.02 -3.02 15.18
N ASP A 122 -10.76 -3.53 14.19
CA ASP A 122 -11.48 -4.81 14.27
C ASP A 122 -10.52 -5.98 13.98
N TYR A 123 -9.47 -6.10 14.79
CA TYR A 123 -8.31 -6.92 14.48
C TYR A 123 -8.63 -8.41 14.30
N ASP A 124 -9.53 -8.96 15.12
CA ASP A 124 -9.87 -10.38 15.06
C ASP A 124 -10.64 -10.71 13.78
N GLU A 125 -11.61 -9.87 13.43
CA GLU A 125 -12.37 -10.05 12.20
C GLU A 125 -11.54 -9.78 10.95
N ASN A 126 -10.69 -8.76 10.97
CA ASN A 126 -9.77 -8.47 9.87
C ASN A 126 -8.80 -9.64 9.65
N ARG A 127 -8.30 -10.26 10.74
CA ARG A 127 -7.47 -11.46 10.66
C ARG A 127 -8.25 -12.62 10.04
N MET A 128 -9.48 -12.88 10.49
CA MET A 128 -10.32 -13.94 9.94
C MET A 128 -10.59 -13.76 8.45
N ASP A 129 -10.90 -12.53 8.02
CA ASP A 129 -11.12 -12.17 6.63
C ASP A 129 -9.87 -12.40 5.78
N ALA A 130 -8.71 -11.92 6.24
CA ALA A 130 -7.44 -12.11 5.56
C ALA A 130 -7.03 -13.59 5.44
N GLU A 131 -7.19 -14.38 6.50
CA GLU A 131 -6.92 -15.82 6.47
C GLU A 131 -7.87 -16.57 5.54
N ARG A 132 -9.16 -16.20 5.53
CA ARG A 132 -10.14 -16.77 4.62
C ARG A 132 -9.80 -16.47 3.18
N TYR A 133 -9.43 -15.22 2.88
CA TYR A 133 -8.98 -14.80 1.57
C TYR A 133 -7.75 -15.60 1.10
N LEU A 134 -6.71 -15.69 1.94
CA LEU A 134 -5.47 -16.41 1.61
C LEU A 134 -5.64 -17.92 1.41
N ARG A 135 -6.73 -18.53 1.88
CA ARG A 135 -7.08 -19.94 1.62
C ARG A 135 -7.71 -20.15 0.24
N ARG A 136 -8.24 -19.10 -0.39
CA ARG A 136 -8.90 -19.16 -1.70
C ARG A 136 -7.93 -18.94 -2.86
N VAL A 137 -6.78 -18.31 -2.60
CA VAL A 137 -5.80 -17.84 -3.60
C VAL A 137 -4.46 -18.56 -3.54
#